data_AF-A0A924WCP3-F1
#
_entry.id   AF-A0A924WCP3-F1
#
_cell.length_a   1.000
_cell.length_b   1.000
_cell.length_c   1.000
_cell.angle_alpha   90.00
_cell.angle_beta   90.00
_cell.angle_gamma   90.00
#
_symmetry.space_group_name_H-M   'P 1'
#
loop_
_entity.id
_entity.type
_entity.pdbx_description
1 polymer ?
#
loop_
_entity_poly.entity_id
_entity_poly.type
_entity_poly.pdbx_seq_one_letter_code
_entity_poly.pdbx_strand_id
1 'polypeptide(L)'
;MQTFEIKKGMHVSADEFLNSVSHLDAAVLKTLLERVQKALLERSQSFSHGRESQLVAEIQRIIPPSVLRRFRQLRQKQQNGSIFTKEQEEMQLLADILEEKSAERVLLLGELAALRKVSLSELLKQIRVQDFYA
;
A
#
# COMPACT_ATOMS: atom_id res chain seq x y z
N MET A 1 -38.91 -5.89 -21.86
CA MET A 1 -37.58 -5.98 -21.23
C MET A 1 -36.85 -7.14 -21.88
N GLN A 2 -35.71 -6.89 -22.54
CA GLN A 2 -34.84 -7.96 -23.01
C GLN A 2 -33.91 -8.35 -21.86
N THR A 3 -33.85 -9.64 -21.55
CA THR A 3 -33.02 -10.19 -20.48
C THR A 3 -31.96 -11.08 -21.11
N PHE A 4 -30.70 -10.85 -20.78
CA PHE A 4 -29.58 -11.67 -21.26
C PHE A 4 -29.18 -12.65 -20.17
N GLU A 5 -29.28 -13.93 -20.46
CA GLU A 5 -28.79 -15.00 -19.60
C GLU A 5 -27.40 -15.44 -20.08
N ILE A 6 -26.35 -15.06 -19.34
CA ILE A 6 -24.99 -15.53 -19.64
C ILE A 6 -24.79 -16.84 -18.89
N LYS A 7 -24.78 -17.96 -19.63
CA LYS A 7 -24.51 -19.29 -19.06
C LYS A 7 -23.06 -19.37 -18.58
N LYS A 8 -22.88 -19.82 -17.34
CA LYS A 8 -21.57 -20.05 -16.72
C LYS A 8 -20.75 -21.02 -17.57
N GLY A 9 -19.58 -20.60 -18.05
CA GLY A 9 -18.70 -21.40 -18.93
C GLY A 9 -18.73 -21.02 -20.42
N MET A 10 -19.53 -20.03 -20.83
CA MET A 10 -19.42 -19.46 -22.17
C MET A 10 -18.18 -18.56 -22.28
N HIS A 11 -17.30 -18.89 -23.23
CA HIS A 11 -16.19 -18.05 -23.64
C HIS A 11 -16.67 -17.18 -24.81
N VAL A 12 -17.02 -15.92 -24.53
CA VAL A 12 -17.34 -14.91 -25.54
C VAL A 12 -16.17 -13.95 -25.60
N SER A 13 -15.65 -13.68 -26.80
CA SER A 13 -14.59 -12.68 -26.94
C SER A 13 -15.11 -11.28 -26.62
N ALA A 14 -14.22 -10.37 -26.21
CA ALA A 14 -14.61 -8.99 -25.90
C ALA A 14 -15.27 -8.30 -27.11
N ASP A 15 -14.77 -8.59 -28.31
CA ASP A 15 -15.29 -8.02 -29.56
C ASP A 15 -16.68 -8.56 -29.92
N GLU A 16 -16.92 -9.86 -29.75
CA GLU A 16 -18.26 -10.46 -29.95
C GLU A 16 -19.28 -9.94 -28.95
N PHE A 17 -18.86 -9.72 -27.71
CA PHE A 17 -19.71 -9.11 -26.69
C PHE A 17 -20.05 -7.66 -27.05
N LEU A 18 -19.06 -6.85 -27.44
CA LEU A 18 -19.28 -5.45 -27.82
C LEU A 18 -20.20 -5.32 -29.06
N ASN A 19 -20.04 -6.19 -30.05
CA ASN A 19 -20.93 -6.25 -31.21
C ASN A 19 -22.37 -6.65 -30.84
N SER A 20 -22.54 -7.46 -29.80
CA SER A 20 -23.87 -7.83 -29.30
C SER A 20 -24.52 -6.67 -28.52
N VAL A 21 -23.69 -5.88 -27.85
CA VAL A 21 -24.09 -4.75 -27.00
C VAL A 21 -24.45 -3.51 -27.82
N SER A 22 -23.91 -3.34 -29.04
CA SER A 22 -24.24 -2.22 -29.95
C SER A 22 -25.69 -2.21 -30.46
N HIS A 23 -26.43 -3.32 -30.31
CA HIS A 23 -27.85 -3.40 -30.69
C HIS A 23 -28.81 -3.09 -29.53
N LEU A 24 -28.28 -2.80 -28.34
CA LEU A 24 -29.10 -2.49 -27.17
C LEU A 24 -29.56 -1.04 -27.18
N ASP A 25 -30.74 -0.81 -26.60
CA ASP A 25 -31.21 0.54 -26.32
C ASP A 25 -30.31 1.24 -25.28
N ALA A 26 -30.16 2.55 -25.42
CA ALA A 26 -29.31 3.41 -24.60
C ALA A 26 -29.61 3.28 -23.09
N ALA A 27 -30.88 3.07 -22.72
CA ALA A 27 -31.26 2.86 -21.33
C ALA A 27 -30.66 1.57 -20.74
N VAL A 28 -30.64 0.50 -21.52
CA VAL A 28 -30.11 -0.81 -21.11
C VAL A 28 -28.57 -0.77 -21.07
N LEU A 29 -27.95 -0.10 -22.04
CA LEU A 29 -26.51 0.16 -22.06
C LEU A 29 -26.04 0.89 -20.81
N LYS A 30 -26.79 1.91 -20.38
CA LYS A 30 -26.48 2.68 -19.18
C LYS A 30 -26.54 1.81 -17.92
N THR A 31 -27.58 0.99 -17.77
CA THR A 31 -27.69 0.03 -16.66
C THR A 31 -26.57 -1.02 -16.68
N LEU A 32 -26.18 -1.51 -17.86
CA LEU A 32 -25.07 -2.44 -18.02
C LEU A 32 -23.74 -1.79 -17.57
N LEU A 33 -23.48 -0.56 -18.02
CA LEU A 33 -22.29 0.20 -17.64
C LEU A 33 -22.21 0.41 -16.12
N GLU A 34 -23.31 0.81 -15.49
CA GLU A 34 -23.39 0.98 -14.03
C GLU A 34 -23.09 -0.32 -13.28
N ARG A 35 -23.57 -1.47 -13.76
CA ARG A 35 -23.30 -2.79 -13.18
C ARG A 35 -21.85 -3.23 -13.37
N VAL A 36 -21.27 -3.00 -14.55
CA VAL A 36 -19.85 -3.29 -14.82
C VAL A 36 -18.96 -2.41 -13.93
N GLN A 37 -19.27 -1.12 -13.81
CA GLN A 37 -18.55 -0.21 -12.92
C GLN A 37 -18.64 -0.68 -11.46
N LYS A 38 -19.83 -1.07 -10.98
CA LYS A 38 -20.01 -1.61 -9.63
C LYS A 38 -19.18 -2.88 -9.40
N ALA A 39 -19.21 -3.83 -10.34
CA ALA A 39 -18.41 -5.05 -10.26
C ALA A 39 -16.90 -4.77 -10.29
N LEU A 40 -16.45 -3.79 -11.06
CA LEU A 40 -15.06 -3.33 -11.08
C LEU A 40 -14.66 -2.70 -9.74
N LEU A 41 -15.53 -1.89 -9.15
CA LEU A 41 -15.31 -1.28 -7.84
C LEU A 41 -15.22 -2.35 -6.73
N GLU A 42 -16.15 -3.30 -6.69
CA GLU A 42 -16.14 -4.42 -5.72
C GLU A 42 -14.90 -5.32 -5.88
N ARG A 43 -14.49 -5.58 -7.13
CA ARG A 43 -13.26 -6.33 -7.43
C ARG A 43 -12.01 -5.54 -7.01
N SER A 44 -11.97 -4.23 -7.23
CA SER A 44 -10.84 -3.40 -6.81
C SER A 44 -10.73 -3.27 -5.28
N GLN A 45 -11.85 -3.23 -4.55
CA GLN A 45 -11.87 -3.16 -3.08
C GLN A 45 -11.38 -4.47 -2.44
N SER A 46 -11.73 -5.63 -3.00
CA SER A 46 -11.27 -6.93 -2.51
C SER A 46 -9.76 -7.15 -2.71
N PHE A 47 -9.16 -6.67 -3.81
CA PHE A 47 -7.70 -6.66 -3.99
C PHE A 47 -7.00 -5.61 -3.12
N SER A 48 -7.63 -4.44 -2.92
CA SER A 48 -7.07 -3.33 -2.13
C SER A 48 -6.85 -3.70 -0.66
N HIS A 49 -7.78 -4.40 -0.01
CA HIS A 49 -7.65 -4.74 1.42
C HIS A 49 -6.51 -5.72 1.72
N GLY A 50 -6.23 -6.65 0.80
CA GLY A 50 -5.12 -7.59 0.94
C GLY A 50 -3.77 -6.88 0.87
N ARG A 51 -3.56 -6.05 -0.17
CA ARG A 51 -2.31 -5.31 -0.34
C ARG A 51 -2.13 -4.23 0.73
N GLU A 52 -3.21 -3.54 1.11
CA GLU A 52 -3.17 -2.53 2.17
C GLU A 52 -2.69 -3.13 3.50
N SER A 53 -3.24 -4.27 3.90
CA SER A 53 -2.85 -4.96 5.13
C SER A 53 -1.39 -5.43 5.10
N GLN A 54 -0.92 -5.89 3.94
CA GLN A 54 0.48 -6.26 3.73
C GLN A 54 1.41 -5.04 3.85
N LEU A 55 1.08 -3.92 3.19
CA LEU A 55 1.84 -2.69 3.26
C LEU A 55 1.97 -2.17 4.69
N VAL A 56 0.89 -2.18 5.47
CA VAL A 56 0.94 -1.79 6.88
C VAL A 56 1.90 -2.68 7.67
N ALA A 57 1.87 -3.99 7.45
CA ALA A 57 2.78 -4.92 8.12
C ALA A 57 4.25 -4.75 7.67
N GLU A 58 4.49 -4.49 6.39
CA GLU A 58 5.82 -4.20 5.84
C GLU A 58 6.39 -2.90 6.44
N ILE A 59 5.61 -1.81 6.43
CA ILE A 59 5.99 -0.50 6.99
C ILE A 59 6.36 -0.62 8.48
N GLN A 60 5.61 -1.41 9.25
CA GLN A 60 5.87 -1.61 10.68
C GLN A 60 7.12 -2.45 10.96
N ARG A 61 7.50 -3.37 10.05
CA ARG A 61 8.63 -4.30 10.25
C ARG A 61 9.92 -3.86 9.58
N ILE A 62 9.88 -2.83 8.76
CA ILE A 62 10.99 -2.42 7.90
C ILE A 62 12.28 -2.09 8.65
N ILE A 63 12.16 -1.63 9.90
CA ILE A 63 13.30 -1.44 10.79
C ILE A 63 13.15 -2.41 11.97
N PRO A 64 14.06 -3.38 12.14
CA PRO A 64 14.03 -4.28 13.28
C PRO A 64 14.15 -3.51 14.62
N PRO A 65 13.35 -3.84 15.64
CA PRO A 65 13.44 -3.18 16.95
C PRO A 65 14.82 -3.28 17.61
N SER A 66 15.57 -4.35 17.34
CA SER A 66 16.94 -4.53 17.81
C SER A 66 17.90 -3.47 17.26
N VAL A 67 17.75 -3.11 15.98
CA VAL A 67 18.56 -2.10 15.30
C VAL A 67 18.29 -0.72 15.90
N LEU A 68 17.01 -0.34 16.04
CA LEU A 68 16.64 0.93 16.69
C LEU A 68 17.11 1.00 18.14
N ARG A 69 16.95 -0.09 18.90
CA ARG A 69 17.41 -0.15 20.29
C ARG A 69 18.92 0.02 20.38
N ARG A 70 19.70 -0.67 19.54
CA ARG A 70 21.17 -0.56 19.54
C ARG A 70 21.61 0.85 19.16
N PHE A 71 21.02 1.42 18.11
CA PHE A 71 21.31 2.80 17.72
C PHE A 71 20.99 3.81 18.84
N ARG A 72 19.84 3.68 19.50
CA ARG A 72 19.47 4.52 20.67
C ARG A 72 20.47 4.39 21.82
N GLN A 73 20.92 3.18 22.13
CA GLN A 73 21.93 2.94 23.16
C GLN A 73 23.26 3.63 22.83
N LEU A 74 23.73 3.50 21.58
CA LEU A 74 24.97 4.13 21.13
C LEU A 74 24.86 5.65 21.14
N ARG A 75 23.73 6.19 20.69
CA ARG A 75 23.45 7.63 20.76
C ARG A 75 23.48 8.15 22.19
N GLN A 76 22.94 7.41 23.15
CA GLN A 76 23.01 7.77 24.58
C GLN A 76 24.44 7.76 25.10
N LYS A 77 25.25 6.76 24.74
CA LYS A 77 26.67 6.72 25.10
C LYS A 77 27.43 7.91 24.51
N GLN A 78 27.14 8.27 23.25
CA GLN A 78 27.75 9.43 22.59
C GLN A 78 27.42 10.73 23.34
N GLN A 79 26.14 10.94 23.69
CA GLN A 79 25.69 12.10 24.46
C GLN A 79 26.34 12.17 25.85
N ASN A 80 26.59 11.01 26.46
CA ASN A 80 27.24 10.91 27.77
C ASN A 80 28.78 10.94 27.69
N GLY A 81 29.37 11.07 26.49
CA GLY A 81 30.83 11.04 26.30
C GLY A 81 31.50 9.71 26.59
N SER A 82 30.74 8.60 26.68
CA SER A 82 31.21 7.26 27.05
C SER A 82 31.30 6.28 25.88
N ILE A 83 31.15 6.78 24.65
CA ILE A 83 31.22 5.97 23.43
C ILE A 83 32.67 5.69 23.02
N PHE A 84 32.97 4.44 22.71
CA PHE A 84 34.29 4.05 22.19
C PHE A 84 34.37 4.19 20.67
N THR A 85 35.58 4.27 20.10
CA THR A 85 35.78 4.39 18.64
C THR A 85 35.06 3.31 17.84
N LYS A 86 35.18 2.04 18.25
CA LYS A 86 34.45 0.93 17.60
C LYS A 86 32.93 1.07 17.68
N GLU A 87 32.44 1.67 18.76
CA GLU A 87 31.02 1.93 18.94
C GLU A 87 30.54 3.12 18.11
N GLN A 88 31.40 4.10 17.83
CA GLN A 88 31.12 5.18 16.89
C GLN A 88 31.02 4.65 15.46
N GLU A 89 31.96 3.78 15.05
CA GLU A 89 31.92 3.10 13.75
C GLU A 89 30.64 2.27 13.60
N GLU A 90 30.27 1.49 14.63
CA GLU A 90 29.01 0.75 14.65
C GLU A 90 27.80 1.68 14.54
N MET A 91 27.81 2.79 15.28
CA MET A 91 26.72 3.77 15.25
C MET A 91 26.54 4.39 13.86
N GLN A 92 27.64 4.63 13.15
CA GLN A 92 27.60 5.14 11.78
C GLN A 92 27.02 4.13 10.80
N LEU A 93 27.44 2.86 10.87
CA LEU A 93 26.86 1.78 10.07
C LEU A 93 25.36 1.61 10.32
N LEU A 94 24.93 1.71 11.57
CA LEU A 94 23.52 1.65 11.93
C LEU A 94 22.74 2.86 11.42
N ALA A 95 23.35 4.05 11.37
CA ALA A 95 22.72 5.24 10.79
C ALA A 95 22.45 5.04 9.29
N ASP A 96 23.44 4.53 8.54
CA ASP A 96 23.31 4.26 7.11
C ASP A 96 22.16 3.27 6.83
N ILE A 97 22.07 2.19 7.61
CA ILE A 97 20.97 1.22 7.52
C ILE A 97 19.62 1.88 7.81
N LEU A 98 19.54 2.72 8.84
CA LEU A 98 18.30 3.41 9.21
C LEU A 98 17.86 4.40 8.13
N GLU A 99 18.78 5.08 7.46
CA GLU A 99 18.48 5.98 6.35
C GLU A 99 17.93 5.21 5.15
N GLU A 100 18.60 4.12 4.74
CA GLU A 100 18.14 3.27 3.64
C GLU A 100 16.73 2.72 3.92
N LYS A 101 16.51 2.18 5.12
CA LYS A 101 15.18 1.66 5.51
C LYS A 101 14.13 2.75 5.66
N SER A 102 14.52 3.97 6.02
CA SER A 102 13.60 5.10 6.05
C SER A 102 13.17 5.53 4.65
N ALA A 103 14.08 5.49 3.67
CA ALA A 103 13.75 5.74 2.27
C ALA A 103 12.78 4.69 1.71
N GLU A 104 13.07 3.40 1.97
CA GLU A 104 12.17 2.30 1.59
C GLU A 104 10.78 2.46 2.24
N ARG A 105 10.72 2.90 3.51
CA ARG A 105 9.46 3.16 4.22
C ARG A 105 8.64 4.24 3.52
N VAL A 106 9.28 5.31 3.05
CA VAL A 106 8.57 6.40 2.34
C VAL A 106 7.94 5.89 1.05
N LEU A 107 8.61 4.98 0.33
CA LEU A 107 8.05 4.36 -0.88
C LEU A 107 6.80 3.54 -0.55
N LEU A 108 6.84 2.70 0.49
CA LEU A 108 5.69 1.90 0.93
C LEU A 108 4.52 2.78 1.43
N LEU A 109 4.82 3.87 2.14
CA LEU A 109 3.82 4.85 2.56
C LEU A 109 3.19 5.57 1.37
N GLY A 110 3.97 5.85 0.32
CA GLY A 110 3.46 6.38 -0.94
C GLY A 110 2.49 5.42 -1.63
N GLU A 111 2.83 4.13 -1.68
CA GLU A 111 1.93 3.09 -2.21
C GLU A 111 0.63 2.99 -1.40
N LEU A 112 0.73 3.01 -0.07
CA LEU A 112 -0.43 2.98 0.83
C LEU A 112 -1.33 4.21 0.65
N ALA A 113 -0.74 5.40 0.49
CA ALA A 113 -1.48 6.63 0.24
C ALA A 113 -2.25 6.56 -1.09
N ALA A 114 -1.61 6.02 -2.14
CA ALA A 114 -2.23 5.82 -3.44
C ALA A 114 -3.42 4.84 -3.37
N LEU A 115 -3.27 3.71 -2.65
CA LEU A 115 -4.37 2.75 -2.45
C LEU A 115 -5.55 3.36 -1.69
N ARG A 116 -5.26 4.18 -0.67
CA ARG A 116 -6.28 4.90 0.12
C ARG A 116 -6.86 6.14 -0.57
N LYS A 117 -6.30 6.54 -1.72
CA LYS A 117 -6.68 7.76 -2.46
C LYS A 117 -6.61 9.02 -1.60
N VAL A 118 -5.60 9.10 -0.73
CA VAL A 118 -5.29 10.27 0.11
C VAL A 118 -3.88 10.76 -0.21
N SER A 119 -3.58 12.02 0.11
CA SER A 119 -2.20 12.48 0.05
C SER A 119 -1.33 11.80 1.13
N LEU A 120 -0.02 11.69 0.89
CA LEU A 120 0.91 11.20 1.90
C LEU A 120 0.84 12.02 3.19
N SER A 121 0.64 13.33 3.09
CA SER A 121 0.48 14.23 4.24
C SER A 121 -0.77 13.89 5.06
N GLU A 122 -1.90 13.61 4.42
CA GLU A 122 -3.12 13.17 5.10
C GLU A 122 -2.96 11.78 5.72
N LEU A 123 -2.30 10.85 5.01
CA LEU A 123 -1.99 9.52 5.54
C LEU A 123 -1.15 9.62 6.83
N LEU A 124 -0.12 10.46 6.84
CA LEU A 124 0.75 10.65 8.01
C LEU A 124 0.04 11.31 9.20
N LYS A 125 -1.08 12.02 8.99
CA LYS A 125 -1.94 12.51 10.09
C LYS A 125 -2.83 11.41 10.66
N GLN A 126 -3.21 10.43 9.82
CA GLN A 126 -4.04 9.29 10.22
C GLN A 126 -3.22 8.22 10.95
N ILE A 127 -1.95 8.06 10.58
CA ILE A 127 -1.04 7.11 11.23
C ILE A 127 -0.27 7.85 12.33
N ARG A 128 -0.26 7.32 13.55
CA ARG A 128 0.59 7.85 14.62
C ARG A 128 2.04 7.55 14.28
N VAL A 129 2.76 8.52 13.70
CA VAL A 129 4.17 8.39 13.27
C VAL A 129 5.09 7.90 14.41
N GLN A 130 4.69 8.12 15.67
CA GLN A 130 5.37 7.63 16.87
C GLN A 130 5.46 6.10 16.93
N ASP A 131 4.51 5.38 16.33
CA ASP A 131 4.48 3.91 16.32
C ASP A 131 5.61 3.30 15.46
N PHE A 132 6.24 4.10 14.58
CA PHE A 132 7.32 3.63 13.69
C PHE A 132 8.72 3.65 14.32
N TYR A 133 8.87 4.32 15.47
CA TYR A 133 10.15 4.52 16.16
C TYR A 133 10.11 4.10 17.64
N ALA A 134 8.99 3.49 18.07
CA ALA A 134 8.80 2.99 19.44
C ALA A 134 9.82 1.91 19.80
#